data_AF-A0A3N5K0J6-F1
#
_entry.id   AF-A0A3N5K0J6-F1
#
_cell.length_a   1.000
_cell.length_b   1.000
_cell.length_c   1.000
_cell.angle_alpha   90.00
_cell.angle_beta   90.00
_cell.angle_gamma   90.00
#
_symmetry.space_group_name_H-M   'P 1'
#
loop_
_entity.id
_entity.type
_entity.pdbx_description
1 polymer ?
#
loop_
_entity_poly.entity_id
_entity_poly.type
_entity_poly.pdbx_seq_one_letter_code
_entity_poly.pdbx_strand_id
1 'polypeptide(L)'
;MVPKFQSLFPVLKERTEKELIREIVEDTELLIGLPYPYVTPGVDKLDALYYLDTYFINLGLLKLKLVNLAKHHVENLVVLQRRFGFIPASNLKSMTFTSSLPLLPWMVRDVYRATGDKEWLSRILADVIKEFQHWTSAPHVTPSGLYRFYDHGPGHADARDSGCGLPARRFKQAENYNPVDLNALLYRNAKLIYDLQVEADGSGDQQLLTKAESIKKLFHLLWNPQ
;
A
#
# COMPACT_ATOMS: atom_id res chain seq x y z
N MET A 1 -9.30 -36.83 -5.94
CA MET A 1 -10.17 -35.82 -5.29
C MET A 1 -9.27 -34.66 -4.90
N VAL A 2 -9.41 -33.48 -5.52
CA VAL A 2 -8.55 -32.32 -5.21
C VAL A 2 -8.89 -31.86 -3.78
N PRO A 3 -7.91 -31.71 -2.87
CA PRO A 3 -8.18 -31.20 -1.54
C PRO A 3 -8.87 -29.84 -1.63
N LYS A 4 -9.93 -29.61 -0.85
CA LYS A 4 -10.55 -28.29 -0.75
C LYS A 4 -9.49 -27.31 -0.26
N PHE A 5 -9.33 -26.17 -0.92
CA PHE A 5 -8.33 -25.15 -0.57
C PHE A 5 -8.26 -24.84 0.95
N GLN A 6 -9.39 -24.85 1.66
CA GLN A 6 -9.44 -24.63 3.11
C GLN A 6 -8.68 -25.68 3.93
N SER A 7 -8.51 -26.91 3.45
CA SER A 7 -7.73 -27.93 4.13
C SER A 7 -6.23 -27.60 4.17
N LEU A 8 -5.77 -26.64 3.36
CA LEU A 8 -4.38 -26.17 3.37
C LEU A 8 -4.12 -25.13 4.45
N PHE A 9 -5.14 -24.56 5.11
CA PHE A 9 -4.95 -23.46 6.07
C PHE A 9 -4.00 -23.79 7.23
N PRO A 10 -4.07 -24.97 7.87
CA PRO A 10 -3.11 -25.32 8.92
C PRO A 10 -1.66 -25.34 8.42
N VAL A 11 -1.44 -25.93 7.24
CA VAL A 11 -0.11 -26.02 6.61
C VAL A 11 0.40 -24.64 6.21
N LEU A 12 -0.45 -23.81 5.61
CA LEU A 12 -0.08 -22.44 5.21
C LEU A 12 0.26 -21.59 6.44
N LYS A 13 -0.53 -21.69 7.51
CA LYS A 13 -0.27 -20.98 8.77
C LYS A 13 1.08 -21.39 9.37
N GLU A 14 1.33 -22.68 9.48
CA GLU A 14 2.59 -23.21 10.01
C GLU A 14 3.79 -22.75 9.18
N ARG A 15 3.69 -22.82 7.85
CA ARG A 15 4.76 -22.36 6.95
C ARG A 15 4.98 -20.86 7.06
N THR A 16 3.93 -20.05 7.12
CA THR A 16 4.07 -18.60 7.32
C THR A 16 4.81 -18.30 8.63
N GLU A 17 4.40 -18.92 9.73
CA GLU A 17 5.00 -18.70 11.05
C GLU A 17 6.47 -19.15 11.13
N LYS A 18 6.84 -20.24 10.45
CA LYS A 18 8.21 -20.79 10.48
C LYS A 18 9.16 -20.17 9.45
N GLU A 19 8.68 -19.88 8.25
CA GLU A 19 9.55 -19.60 7.10
C GLU A 19 9.57 -18.12 6.71
N LEU A 20 8.48 -17.37 6.97
CA LEU A 20 8.27 -16.07 6.34
C LEU A 20 8.25 -14.88 7.30
N ILE A 21 8.08 -15.09 8.61
CA ILE A 21 8.14 -14.01 9.60
C ILE A 21 9.59 -13.57 9.80
N ARG A 22 9.81 -12.26 9.83
CA ARG A 22 11.07 -11.59 10.14
C ARG A 22 10.85 -10.51 11.19
N GLU A 23 11.84 -10.32 12.03
CA GLU A 23 11.88 -9.29 13.07
C GLU A 23 13.27 -8.66 13.04
N ILE A 24 13.37 -7.53 12.33
CA ILE A 24 14.62 -6.79 12.12
C ILE A 24 14.37 -5.36 12.61
N VAL A 25 14.68 -5.11 13.88
CA VAL A 25 14.34 -3.85 14.57
C VAL A 25 15.34 -2.74 14.25
N GLU A 26 16.61 -3.08 14.10
CA GLU A 26 17.71 -2.14 13.81
C GLU A 26 18.00 -2.07 12.31
N ASP A 27 18.49 -0.92 11.84
CA ASP A 27 18.96 -0.76 10.46
C ASP A 27 20.14 -1.73 10.20
N THR A 28 20.13 -2.42 9.06
CA THR A 28 21.24 -3.28 8.58
C THR A 28 21.94 -2.64 7.39
N GLU A 29 22.92 -3.31 6.78
CA GLU A 29 23.53 -2.82 5.53
C GLU A 29 22.50 -2.62 4.41
N LEU A 30 21.49 -3.50 4.33
CA LEU A 30 20.50 -3.51 3.25
C LEU A 30 19.13 -2.99 3.66
N LEU A 31 18.76 -3.11 4.93
CA LEU A 31 17.40 -2.90 5.40
C LEU A 31 17.32 -1.72 6.37
N ILE A 32 16.15 -1.09 6.35
CA ILE A 32 15.68 -0.19 7.38
C ILE A 32 14.96 -1.01 8.44
N GLY A 33 15.34 -0.82 9.70
CA GLY A 33 14.74 -1.47 10.84
C GLY A 33 13.26 -1.09 11.01
N LEU A 34 12.45 -2.06 11.41
CA LEU A 34 11.02 -1.93 11.64
C LEU A 34 10.65 -2.45 13.04
N PRO A 35 9.79 -1.73 13.80
CA PRO A 35 9.54 -2.06 15.20
C PRO A 35 8.67 -3.30 15.42
N TYR A 36 7.95 -3.76 14.40
CA TYR A 36 7.07 -4.93 14.49
C TYR A 36 7.50 -6.06 13.55
N PRO A 37 7.21 -7.33 13.88
CA PRO A 37 7.47 -8.44 12.97
C PRO A 37 6.63 -8.30 11.70
N TYR A 38 7.19 -8.75 10.59
CA TYR A 38 6.55 -8.71 9.27
C TYR A 38 6.81 -9.99 8.46
N VAL A 39 6.02 -10.20 7.42
CA VAL A 39 6.04 -11.38 6.56
C VAL A 39 6.65 -10.99 5.22
N THR A 40 7.63 -11.77 4.78
CA THR A 40 8.26 -11.59 3.47
C THR A 40 7.44 -12.29 2.37
N PRO A 41 7.58 -11.90 1.09
CA PRO A 41 6.82 -12.53 -0.01
C PRO A 41 7.17 -14.00 -0.27
N GLY A 42 8.33 -14.46 0.22
CA GLY A 42 8.81 -15.83 0.04
C GLY A 42 10.22 -16.05 0.60
N VAL A 43 10.61 -17.32 0.72
CA VAL A 43 11.93 -17.73 1.25
C VAL A 43 13.10 -17.36 0.33
N ASP A 44 12.85 -17.24 -0.98
CA ASP A 44 13.86 -16.90 -1.99
C ASP A 44 13.96 -15.39 -2.25
N LYS A 45 13.33 -14.58 -1.41
CA LYS A 45 13.35 -13.11 -1.50
C LYS A 45 14.23 -12.55 -0.38
N LEU A 46 14.69 -11.31 -0.58
CA LEU A 46 15.32 -10.57 0.51
C LEU A 46 14.32 -10.45 1.66
N ASP A 47 14.85 -10.40 2.89
CA ASP A 47 14.07 -10.37 4.14
C ASP A 47 13.40 -9.02 4.39
N ALA A 48 12.93 -8.36 3.34
CA ALA A 48 12.34 -7.05 3.34
C ALA A 48 10.81 -7.12 3.34
N LEU A 49 10.19 -6.07 3.89
CA LEU A 49 8.78 -5.76 3.69
C LEU A 49 8.63 -5.08 2.32
N TYR A 50 7.72 -5.58 1.48
CA TYR A 50 7.39 -5.00 0.18
C TYR A 50 5.95 -4.50 0.20
N TYR A 51 5.73 -3.22 -0.11
CA TYR A 51 4.44 -2.55 0.16
C TYR A 51 3.28 -3.19 -0.62
N LEU A 52 3.45 -3.42 -1.93
CA LEU A 52 2.41 -4.05 -2.76
C LEU A 52 2.06 -5.47 -2.27
N ASP A 53 3.08 -6.31 -2.05
CA ASP A 53 2.94 -7.69 -1.59
C ASP A 53 2.25 -7.76 -0.23
N THR A 54 2.56 -6.81 0.66
CA THR A 54 1.99 -6.72 2.02
C THR A 54 0.46 -6.68 2.00
N TYR A 55 -0.17 -6.06 0.99
CA TYR A 55 -1.62 -6.05 0.88
C TYR A 55 -2.18 -7.45 0.70
N PHE A 56 -1.63 -8.20 -0.26
CA PHE A 56 -2.08 -9.56 -0.58
C PHE A 56 -1.74 -10.54 0.54
N ILE A 57 -0.58 -10.37 1.17
CA ILE A 57 -0.19 -11.12 2.36
C ILE A 57 -1.20 -10.88 3.49
N ASN A 58 -1.58 -9.62 3.76
CA ASN A 58 -2.58 -9.29 4.78
C ASN A 58 -3.92 -9.98 4.53
N LEU A 59 -4.40 -10.04 3.29
CA LEU A 59 -5.62 -10.79 2.96
C LEU A 59 -5.52 -12.26 3.37
N GLY A 60 -4.37 -12.89 3.13
CA GLY A 60 -4.08 -14.26 3.57
C GLY A 60 -4.03 -14.39 5.09
N LEU A 61 -3.28 -13.52 5.77
CA LEU A 61 -3.13 -13.52 7.23
C LEU A 61 -4.47 -13.41 7.94
N LEU A 62 -5.37 -12.56 7.45
CA LEU A 62 -6.72 -12.41 8.00
C LEU A 62 -7.55 -13.70 7.85
N LYS A 63 -7.39 -14.46 6.75
CA LYS A 63 -8.03 -15.79 6.60
C LYS A 63 -7.42 -16.83 7.54
N LEU A 64 -6.13 -16.74 7.81
CA LEU A 64 -5.39 -17.60 8.75
C LEU A 64 -5.56 -17.18 10.23
N LYS A 65 -6.36 -16.15 10.51
CA LYS A 65 -6.59 -15.58 11.85
C LYS A 65 -5.33 -15.00 12.50
N LEU A 66 -4.35 -14.61 11.70
CA LEU A 66 -3.13 -13.91 12.11
C LEU A 66 -3.34 -12.38 12.06
N VAL A 67 -4.37 -11.90 12.74
CA VAL A 67 -4.84 -10.50 12.64
C VAL A 67 -3.81 -9.50 13.18
N ASN A 68 -3.12 -9.85 14.28
CA ASN A 68 -2.08 -8.99 14.86
C ASN A 68 -0.92 -8.77 13.89
N LEU A 69 -0.53 -9.79 13.12
CA LEU A 69 0.54 -9.67 12.14
C LEU A 69 0.13 -8.77 10.96
N ALA A 70 -1.14 -8.85 10.53
CA ALA A 70 -1.68 -7.91 9.55
C ALA A 70 -1.70 -6.46 10.08
N LYS A 71 -2.04 -6.27 11.37
CA LYS A 71 -1.98 -4.96 12.04
C LYS A 71 -0.55 -4.42 12.13
N HIS A 72 0.42 -5.25 12.50
CA HIS A 72 1.85 -4.92 12.54
C HIS A 72 2.39 -4.46 11.18
N HIS A 73 1.97 -5.10 10.08
CA HIS A 73 2.33 -4.64 8.74
C HIS A 73 1.87 -3.21 8.47
N VAL A 74 0.63 -2.88 8.83
CA VAL A 74 0.10 -1.53 8.67
C VAL A 74 0.90 -0.53 9.52
N GLU A 75 1.21 -0.88 10.76
CA GLU A 75 1.99 -0.01 11.66
C GLU A 75 3.43 0.19 11.16
N ASN A 76 4.07 -0.85 10.63
CA ASN A 76 5.39 -0.76 10.00
C ASN A 76 5.39 0.15 8.76
N LEU A 77 4.37 0.04 7.90
CA LEU A 77 4.21 0.92 6.74
C LEU A 77 4.06 2.39 7.16
N VAL A 78 3.30 2.65 8.23
CA VAL A 78 3.16 4.00 8.81
C VAL A 78 4.47 4.50 9.41
N VAL A 79 5.30 3.64 10.01
CA VAL A 79 6.65 4.03 10.46
C VAL A 79 7.50 4.50 9.29
N LEU A 80 7.51 3.76 8.18
CA LEU A 80 8.21 4.17 6.97
C LEU A 80 7.65 5.49 6.43
N GLN A 81 6.32 5.63 6.39
CA GLN A 81 5.66 6.87 5.97
C GLN A 81 6.12 8.07 6.78
N ARG A 82 6.17 7.95 8.10
CA ARG A 82 6.57 9.04 9.00
C ARG A 82 8.05 9.37 8.84
N ARG A 83 8.90 8.38 8.51
CA ARG A 83 10.34 8.58 8.27
C ARG A 83 10.63 9.25 6.92
N PHE A 84 9.91 8.87 5.86
CA PHE A 84 10.20 9.32 4.49
C PHE A 84 9.24 10.40 3.95
N GLY A 85 8.12 10.66 4.64
CA GLY A 85 7.04 11.51 4.13
C GLY A 85 6.09 10.79 3.16
N PHE A 86 6.41 9.56 2.77
CA PHE A 86 5.61 8.66 1.93
C PHE A 86 5.99 7.21 2.23
N ILE A 87 5.17 6.25 1.79
CA ILE A 87 5.47 4.84 1.99
C ILE A 87 6.38 4.36 0.84
N PRO A 88 7.65 3.98 1.10
CA PRO A 88 8.52 3.45 0.07
C PRO A 88 8.04 2.07 -0.39
N ALA A 89 8.48 1.66 -1.59
CA ALA A 89 8.13 0.36 -2.17
C ALA A 89 8.60 -0.81 -1.29
N SER A 90 9.68 -0.61 -0.52
CA SER A 90 10.18 -1.57 0.47
C SER A 90 10.99 -0.88 1.56
N ASN A 91 11.19 -1.57 2.70
CA ASN A 91 12.21 -1.18 3.69
C ASN A 91 13.64 -1.53 3.25
N LEU A 92 13.85 -2.06 2.04
CA LEU A 92 15.17 -2.10 1.40
C LEU A 92 15.68 -0.70 1.13
N LYS A 93 16.89 -0.39 1.59
CA LYS A 93 17.52 0.92 1.40
C LYS A 93 17.59 1.30 -0.09
N SER A 94 17.79 0.32 -0.97
CA SER A 94 17.82 0.50 -2.43
C SER A 94 16.45 0.69 -3.08
N MET A 95 15.35 0.72 -2.32
CA MET A 95 13.99 0.92 -2.81
C MET A 95 13.25 2.02 -2.03
N THR A 96 13.99 2.87 -1.32
CA THR A 96 13.44 3.96 -0.49
C THR A 96 13.08 5.20 -1.28
N PHE A 97 13.42 5.24 -2.56
CA PHE A 97 13.18 6.40 -3.44
C PHE A 97 11.96 6.24 -4.36
N THR A 98 11.33 5.07 -4.38
CA THR A 98 10.09 4.82 -5.14
C THR A 98 8.99 4.36 -4.19
N SER A 99 7.73 4.50 -4.62
CA SER A 99 6.57 3.97 -3.90
C SER A 99 5.85 2.91 -4.74
N SER A 100 4.87 2.23 -4.14
CA SER A 100 3.98 1.26 -4.79
C SER A 100 2.54 1.79 -4.80
N LEU A 101 1.59 1.00 -5.31
CA LEU A 101 0.17 1.39 -5.30
C LEU A 101 -0.31 1.74 -3.87
N PRO A 102 -1.05 2.86 -3.67
CA PRO A 102 -1.52 3.30 -2.36
C PRO A 102 -2.62 2.40 -1.78
N LEU A 103 -2.23 1.35 -1.07
CA LEU A 103 -3.11 0.32 -0.53
C LEU A 103 -3.31 0.41 0.99
N LEU A 104 -2.70 1.38 1.68
CA LEU A 104 -2.84 1.56 3.14
C LEU A 104 -4.29 1.69 3.60
N PRO A 105 -5.17 2.50 2.96
CA PRO A 105 -6.57 2.60 3.40
C PRO A 105 -7.30 1.25 3.37
N TRP A 106 -6.94 0.38 2.42
CA TRP A 106 -7.52 -0.95 2.29
C TRP A 106 -7.06 -1.89 3.39
N MET A 107 -5.75 -1.90 3.69
CA MET A 107 -5.23 -2.69 4.80
C MET A 107 -5.81 -2.23 6.14
N VAL A 108 -5.92 -0.91 6.35
CA VAL A 108 -6.55 -0.33 7.56
C VAL A 108 -7.99 -0.79 7.69
N ARG A 109 -8.78 -0.68 6.62
CA ARG A 109 -10.18 -1.16 6.58
C ARG A 109 -10.27 -2.64 6.95
N ASP A 110 -9.40 -3.47 6.39
CA ASP A 110 -9.49 -4.92 6.56
C ASP A 110 -9.07 -5.37 7.97
N VAL A 111 -8.06 -4.72 8.55
CA VAL A 111 -7.69 -4.91 9.97
C VAL A 111 -8.81 -4.41 10.88
N TYR A 112 -9.34 -3.20 10.67
CA TYR A 112 -10.45 -2.66 11.47
C TYR A 112 -11.67 -3.58 11.44
N ARG A 113 -12.05 -4.09 10.26
CA ARG A 113 -13.17 -5.05 10.15
C ARG A 113 -12.94 -6.35 10.91
N ALA A 114 -11.69 -6.77 11.04
CA ALA A 114 -11.34 -7.99 11.76
C ALA A 114 -11.27 -7.79 13.28
N THR A 115 -10.97 -6.57 13.75
CA THR A 115 -10.75 -6.27 15.17
C THR A 115 -11.89 -5.50 15.84
N GLY A 116 -12.60 -4.65 15.10
CA GLY A 116 -13.54 -3.66 15.65
C GLY A 116 -12.84 -2.53 16.44
N ASP A 117 -11.51 -2.43 16.36
CA ASP A 117 -10.67 -1.53 17.17
C ASP A 117 -10.78 -0.08 16.67
N LYS A 118 -11.78 0.64 17.18
CA LYS A 118 -12.03 2.05 16.83
C LYS A 118 -10.92 2.98 17.29
N GLU A 119 -10.34 2.74 18.46
CA GLU A 119 -9.25 3.57 18.98
C GLU A 119 -8.02 3.48 18.07
N TRP A 120 -7.68 2.28 17.60
CA TRP A 120 -6.63 2.12 16.59
C TRP A 120 -6.98 2.80 15.26
N LEU A 121 -8.23 2.68 14.81
CA LEU A 121 -8.69 3.34 13.59
C LEU A 121 -8.53 4.86 13.68
N SER A 122 -9.02 5.50 14.74
CA SER A 122 -8.89 6.96 14.95
C SER A 122 -7.42 7.38 15.00
N ARG A 123 -6.53 6.60 15.64
CA ARG A 123 -5.09 6.91 15.69
C ARG A 123 -4.41 6.85 14.32
N ILE A 124 -4.78 5.90 13.47
CA ILE A 124 -4.08 5.67 12.20
C ILE A 124 -4.61 6.51 11.05
N LEU A 125 -5.84 7.03 11.15
CA LEU A 125 -6.49 7.82 10.10
C LEU A 125 -5.66 9.03 9.64
N ALA A 126 -4.96 9.70 10.56
CA ALA A 126 -4.10 10.83 10.20
C ALA A 126 -2.98 10.43 9.21
N ASP A 127 -2.42 9.23 9.37
CA ASP A 127 -1.38 8.71 8.49
C ASP A 127 -1.97 8.27 7.13
N VAL A 128 -3.17 7.68 7.13
CA VAL A 128 -3.91 7.34 5.90
C VAL A 128 -4.21 8.59 5.06
N ILE A 129 -4.65 9.68 5.70
CA ILE A 129 -4.91 10.96 5.03
C ILE A 129 -3.62 11.54 4.45
N LYS A 130 -2.51 11.48 5.18
CA LYS A 130 -1.19 11.94 4.68
C LYS A 130 -0.75 11.16 3.44
N GLU A 131 -0.99 9.85 3.38
CA GLU A 131 -0.64 9.06 2.19
C GLU A 131 -1.48 9.51 0.99
N PHE A 132 -2.78 9.70 1.19
CA PHE A 132 -3.65 10.21 0.13
C PHE A 132 -3.23 11.61 -0.33
N GLN A 133 -2.82 12.49 0.59
CA GLN A 133 -2.31 13.82 0.28
C GLN A 133 -1.01 13.75 -0.53
N HIS A 134 -0.09 12.85 -0.18
CA HIS A 134 1.15 12.63 -0.95
C HIS A 134 0.85 12.34 -2.42
N TRP A 135 -0.02 11.36 -2.69
CA TRP A 135 -0.39 10.99 -4.06
C TRP A 135 -1.24 12.03 -4.80
N THR A 136 -1.97 12.88 -4.07
CA THR A 136 -2.86 13.88 -4.67
C THR A 136 -2.30 15.30 -4.71
N SER A 137 -0.99 15.42 -4.47
CA SER A 137 -0.22 16.67 -4.51
C SER A 137 0.86 16.63 -5.60
N ALA A 138 1.48 17.79 -5.90
CA ALA A 138 2.66 17.82 -6.75
C ALA A 138 3.80 16.99 -6.12
N PRO A 139 4.62 16.26 -6.91
CA PRO A 139 4.69 16.23 -8.37
C PRO A 139 3.79 15.17 -9.06
N HIS A 140 2.94 14.46 -8.30
CA HIS A 140 2.07 13.40 -8.81
C HIS A 140 0.89 13.92 -9.62
N VAL A 141 0.43 15.15 -9.36
CA VAL A 141 -0.61 15.81 -10.16
C VAL A 141 -0.06 16.17 -11.55
N THR A 142 -0.75 15.74 -12.60
CA THR A 142 -0.41 16.06 -14.00
C THR A 142 -1.29 17.20 -14.54
N PRO A 143 -0.93 17.83 -15.67
CA PRO A 143 -1.73 18.92 -16.26
C PRO A 143 -3.17 18.55 -16.61
N SER A 144 -3.48 17.26 -16.79
CA SER A 144 -4.86 16.80 -17.02
C SER A 144 -5.71 16.75 -15.74
N GLY A 145 -5.11 16.95 -14.56
CA GLY A 145 -5.75 16.78 -13.26
C GLY A 145 -5.77 15.34 -12.74
N LEU A 146 -5.18 14.39 -13.50
CA LEU A 146 -4.96 13.00 -13.08
C LEU A 146 -3.61 12.84 -12.36
N TYR A 147 -3.34 11.64 -11.86
CA TYR A 147 -2.15 11.33 -11.09
C TYR A 147 -1.22 10.33 -11.79
N ARG A 148 0.07 10.45 -11.49
CA ARG A 148 1.16 9.61 -12.00
C ARG A 148 2.07 9.09 -10.89
N PHE A 149 2.86 8.07 -11.22
CA PHE A 149 4.03 7.72 -10.43
C PHE A 149 5.13 8.75 -10.64
N TYR A 150 5.89 9.03 -9.58
CA TYR A 150 7.04 9.91 -9.61
C TYR A 150 8.04 9.42 -8.55
N ASP A 151 9.30 9.29 -8.94
CA ASP A 151 10.36 8.79 -8.07
C ASP A 151 11.13 9.93 -7.41
N HIS A 152 11.58 9.72 -6.17
CA HIS A 152 12.29 10.70 -5.34
C HIS A 152 13.82 10.55 -5.37
N GLY A 153 14.36 9.66 -6.21
CA GLY A 153 15.78 9.27 -6.23
C GLY A 153 16.68 10.12 -7.15
N PRO A 154 18.01 10.18 -6.87
CA PRO A 154 18.96 10.90 -7.69
C PRO A 154 19.18 10.18 -9.04
N GLY A 155 18.76 10.85 -10.12
CA GLY A 155 18.77 10.28 -11.47
C GLY A 155 17.55 9.38 -11.66
N HIS A 156 16.76 9.67 -12.70
CA HIS A 156 15.65 8.85 -13.15
C HIS A 156 16.12 7.40 -13.33
N ALA A 157 16.01 6.60 -12.27
CA ALA A 157 16.42 5.22 -12.27
C ALA A 157 15.63 4.53 -13.37
N ASP A 158 16.34 3.70 -14.14
CA ASP A 158 15.81 2.95 -15.26
C ASP A 158 14.43 2.38 -14.90
N ALA A 159 13.40 2.59 -15.74
CA ALA A 159 11.99 2.26 -15.46
C ALA A 159 11.72 0.79 -15.03
N ARG A 160 12.76 -0.04 -15.06
CA ARG A 160 12.84 -1.41 -14.53
C ARG A 160 12.61 -1.49 -13.00
N ASP A 161 12.91 -0.43 -12.24
CA ASP A 161 12.81 -0.39 -10.76
C ASP A 161 11.67 0.49 -10.24
N SER A 162 10.75 0.90 -11.12
CA SER A 162 9.54 1.61 -10.69
C SER A 162 8.76 0.71 -9.72
N GLY A 163 8.51 1.24 -8.51
CA GLY A 163 8.06 0.48 -7.32
C GLY A 163 6.69 -0.21 -7.44
N CYS A 164 6.05 -0.18 -8.60
CA CYS A 164 4.90 -1.04 -8.91
C CYS A 164 5.30 -2.51 -9.10
N GLY A 165 6.59 -2.86 -9.20
CA GLY A 165 7.07 -4.25 -9.29
C GLY A 165 6.62 -5.01 -10.55
N LEU A 166 5.72 -4.43 -11.33
CA LEU A 166 5.50 -4.74 -12.72
C LEU A 166 6.57 -3.97 -13.48
N PRO A 167 7.58 -4.63 -14.08
CA PRO A 167 8.32 -3.98 -15.14
C PRO A 167 7.27 -3.63 -16.18
N ALA A 168 6.86 -2.37 -16.23
CA ALA A 168 6.12 -1.84 -17.34
C ALA A 168 7.10 -1.84 -18.51
N ARG A 169 7.39 -3.03 -19.07
CA ARG A 169 8.13 -3.23 -20.32
C ARG A 169 7.54 -2.36 -21.44
N ARG A 170 6.33 -1.84 -21.25
CA ARG A 170 5.62 -0.90 -22.14
C ARG A 170 5.94 0.58 -21.97
N PHE A 171 6.38 1.07 -20.81
CA PHE A 171 6.48 2.52 -20.58
C PHE A 171 7.91 2.92 -20.24
N LYS A 172 8.63 3.42 -21.25
CA LYS A 172 9.79 4.28 -21.01
C LYS A 172 9.25 5.59 -20.42
N GLN A 173 9.78 6.04 -19.28
CA GLN A 173 9.37 7.26 -18.56
C GLN A 173 7.95 7.21 -17.97
N ALA A 174 7.80 6.51 -16.84
CA ALA A 174 6.52 6.37 -16.13
C ALA A 174 5.90 7.73 -15.74
N GLU A 175 6.73 8.76 -15.57
CA GLU A 175 6.33 10.13 -15.27
C GLU A 175 5.48 10.79 -16.38
N ASN A 176 5.44 10.23 -17.58
CA ASN A 176 4.68 10.75 -18.71
C ASN A 176 3.28 10.13 -18.85
N TYR A 177 2.91 9.20 -17.97
CA TYR A 177 1.65 8.47 -18.06
C TYR A 177 0.79 8.72 -16.83
N ASN A 178 -0.53 8.69 -17.04
CA ASN A 178 -1.54 8.64 -15.97
C ASN A 178 -2.07 7.19 -15.90
N PRO A 179 -1.56 6.35 -14.99
CA PRO A 179 -1.93 4.94 -14.97
C PRO A 179 -3.38 4.74 -14.50
N VAL A 180 -4.11 3.86 -15.19
CA VAL A 180 -5.53 3.62 -14.89
C VAL A 180 -5.73 3.00 -13.51
N ASP A 181 -4.83 2.12 -13.10
CA ASP A 181 -4.81 1.48 -11.79
C ASP A 181 -4.60 2.49 -10.65
N LEU A 182 -3.60 3.37 -10.75
CA LEU A 182 -3.36 4.43 -9.76
C LEU A 182 -4.57 5.36 -9.62
N ASN A 183 -5.11 5.84 -10.74
CA ASN A 183 -6.23 6.79 -10.71
C ASN A 183 -7.54 6.14 -10.24
N ALA A 184 -7.80 4.88 -10.62
CA ALA A 184 -8.92 4.11 -10.08
C ALA A 184 -8.78 3.89 -8.58
N LEU A 185 -7.57 3.59 -8.11
CA LEU A 185 -7.29 3.38 -6.69
C LEU A 185 -7.46 4.67 -5.89
N LEU A 186 -6.93 5.81 -6.37
CA LEU A 186 -7.09 7.11 -5.70
C LEU A 186 -8.54 7.58 -5.66
N TYR A 187 -9.31 7.37 -6.73
CA TYR A 187 -10.78 7.58 -6.71
C TYR A 187 -11.43 6.77 -5.59
N ARG A 188 -11.09 5.49 -5.47
CA ARG A 188 -11.70 4.62 -4.45
C ARG A 188 -11.20 4.93 -3.05
N ASN A 189 -9.93 5.29 -2.89
CA ASN A 189 -9.30 5.67 -1.64
C ASN A 189 -9.96 6.90 -1.06
N ALA A 190 -10.26 7.92 -1.87
CA ALA A 190 -10.96 9.11 -1.39
C ALA A 190 -12.29 8.75 -0.70
N LYS A 191 -13.10 7.90 -1.33
CA LYS A 191 -14.37 7.42 -0.76
C LYS A 191 -14.15 6.52 0.47
N LEU A 192 -13.15 5.64 0.41
CA LEU A 192 -12.85 4.74 1.52
C LEU A 192 -12.36 5.48 2.77
N ILE A 193 -11.53 6.51 2.61
CA ILE A 193 -11.05 7.33 3.72
C ILE A 193 -12.21 8.07 4.36
N TYR A 194 -13.14 8.62 3.55
CA TYR A 194 -14.38 9.20 4.07
C TYR A 194 -15.16 8.20 4.91
N ASP A 195 -15.39 6.98 4.40
CA ASP A 195 -16.12 5.92 5.12
C ASP A 195 -15.41 5.57 6.43
N LEU A 196 -14.07 5.48 6.44
CA LEU A 196 -13.28 5.20 7.65
C LEU A 196 -13.35 6.33 8.68
N GLN A 197 -13.38 7.60 8.26
CA GLN A 197 -13.57 8.74 9.16
C GLN A 197 -14.95 8.68 9.83
N VAL A 198 -16.00 8.34 9.07
CA VAL A 198 -17.36 8.15 9.61
C VAL A 198 -17.39 7.01 10.63
N GLU A 199 -16.73 5.89 10.34
CA GLU A 199 -16.65 4.74 11.26
C GLU A 199 -15.94 5.06 12.58
N ALA A 200 -14.86 5.83 12.49
CA ALA A 200 -14.02 6.23 13.62
C ALA A 200 -14.70 7.28 14.50
N ASP A 201 -15.06 8.41 13.90
CA ASP A 201 -15.38 9.65 14.62
C ASP A 201 -16.80 10.16 14.31
N GLY A 202 -17.61 9.41 13.56
CA GLY A 202 -19.01 9.73 13.24
C GLY A 202 -19.19 10.79 12.16
N SER A 203 -18.11 11.34 11.60
CA SER A 203 -18.15 12.33 10.52
C SER A 203 -16.99 12.14 9.54
N GLY A 204 -17.20 12.47 8.27
CA GLY A 204 -16.20 12.35 7.21
C GLY A 204 -16.03 13.65 6.42
N ASP A 205 -14.84 13.85 5.86
CA ASP A 205 -14.50 15.04 5.10
C ASP A 205 -15.15 15.02 3.70
N GLN A 206 -16.12 15.92 3.50
CA GLN A 206 -16.84 16.06 2.23
C GLN A 206 -15.93 16.45 1.04
N GLN A 207 -14.75 17.03 1.31
CA GLN A 207 -13.78 17.31 0.25
C GLN A 207 -13.26 16.02 -0.40
N LEU A 208 -13.18 14.91 0.34
CA LEU A 208 -12.80 13.61 -0.22
C LEU A 208 -13.82 13.11 -1.24
N LEU A 209 -15.12 13.26 -0.96
CA LEU A 209 -16.17 12.87 -1.90
C LEU A 209 -16.16 13.77 -3.14
N THR A 210 -15.95 15.06 -2.96
CA THR A 210 -15.80 16.03 -4.06
C THR A 210 -14.60 15.68 -4.94
N LYS A 211 -13.45 15.34 -4.32
CA LYS A 211 -12.24 14.89 -5.00
C LYS A 211 -12.50 13.59 -5.76
N ALA A 212 -13.17 12.62 -5.17
CA ALA A 212 -13.52 11.36 -5.84
C ALA A 212 -14.34 11.62 -7.12
N GLU A 213 -15.38 12.45 -7.05
CA GLU A 213 -16.18 12.78 -8.22
C GLU A 213 -15.40 13.56 -9.28
N SER A 214 -14.46 14.44 -8.89
CA SER A 214 -13.57 15.10 -9.84
C SER A 214 -12.68 14.12 -10.61
N ILE A 215 -12.15 13.10 -9.93
CA ILE A 215 -11.30 12.07 -10.55
C ILE A 215 -12.13 11.22 -11.51
N LYS A 216 -13.31 10.78 -11.07
CA LYS A 216 -14.22 9.95 -11.86
C LYS A 216 -14.62 10.62 -13.17
N LYS A 217 -14.86 11.94 -13.17
CA LYS A 217 -15.17 12.71 -14.39
C LYS A 217 -14.08 12.61 -15.45
N LEU A 218 -12.81 12.42 -15.05
CA LEU A 218 -11.66 12.32 -15.94
C LEU A 218 -11.41 10.89 -16.47
N PHE A 219 -12.16 9.87 -16.03
CA PHE A 219 -11.94 8.48 -16.46
C PHE A 219 -12.20 8.23 -17.95
N HIS A 220 -12.95 9.11 -18.62
CA HIS A 220 -13.07 9.06 -20.08
C HIS A 220 -11.72 9.21 -20.80
N LEU A 221 -10.73 9.87 -20.18
CA LEU A 221 -9.36 10.00 -20.71
C LEU A 221 -8.55 8.70 -20.60
N LEU A 222 -8.99 7.75 -19.78
CA LEU A 222 -8.33 6.47 -19.52
C LEU A 222 -9.01 5.31 -20.27
N TRP A 223 -10.05 5.60 -21.04
CA TRP A 223 -10.83 4.62 -21.78
C TRP A 223 -10.49 4.68 -23.27
N ASN A 224 -10.18 3.52 -23.86
CA ASN A 224 -10.07 3.39 -25.31
C ASN A 224 -11.35 2.72 -25.86
N PRO A 225 -12.19 3.44 -26.63
CA PRO A 225 -13.40 2.86 -27.21
C PRO A 225 -13.15 2.05 -28.50
N GLN A 226 -11.95 2.12 -29.08
CA GLN A 226 -11.53 1.31 -30.24
C GLN A 226 -11.11 -0.08 -29.80
#